data_AF-A0A7S0KR87-F1
#
_entry.id   AF-A0A7S0KR87-F1
#
_cell.length_a   1.000
_cell.length_b   1.000
_cell.length_c   1.000
_cell.angle_alpha   90.00
_cell.angle_beta   90.00
_cell.angle_gamma   90.00
#
_symmetry.space_group_name_H-M   'P 1'
#
loop_
_entity.id
_entity.type
_entity.pdbx_description
1 polymer ?
#
loop_
_entity_poly.entity_id
_entity_poly.type
_entity_poly.pdbx_seq_one_letter_code
_entity_poly.pdbx_strand_id
1 'polypeptide(L)'
;MALVNAFSSLSIAAPAKAAGLGFKKAVAAFVPAPAARVSASRAVFTVEAKQNKKARTIQSRNERLYNKMRKSEITTRMKKVFLKATALGAQEACSEEEIGDLEKLISEATKAVDKAIAKGVLHKNTGARRKSRMSKYKQDLRRSKGLLTA
;
A
#
# COMPACT_ATOMS: atom_id res chain seq x y z
N MET A 1 11.83 27.54 11.77
CA MET A 1 13.25 27.37 12.13
C MET A 1 13.43 25.96 12.67
N ALA A 2 14.51 25.28 12.25
CA ALA A 2 14.89 23.89 12.56
C ALA A 2 14.31 22.78 11.66
N LEU A 3 14.63 22.86 10.38
CA LEU A 3 15.06 21.70 9.61
C LEU A 3 16.51 21.97 9.18
N VAL A 4 17.26 20.92 8.88
CA VAL A 4 18.66 20.89 8.40
C VAL A 4 19.65 20.52 9.52
N ASN A 5 19.97 19.22 9.64
CA ASN A 5 21.35 18.71 9.63
C ASN A 5 21.38 17.20 9.93
N ALA A 6 21.41 16.38 8.88
CA ALA A 6 21.68 14.95 8.97
C ALA A 6 22.60 14.45 7.84
N PHE A 7 23.55 15.29 7.40
CA PHE A 7 24.48 14.95 6.31
C PHE A 7 25.91 15.50 6.54
N SER A 8 26.38 15.63 7.79
CA SER A 8 27.72 16.14 8.09
C SER A 8 28.80 15.07 8.33
N SER A 9 28.56 13.78 8.04
CA SER A 9 29.55 12.72 8.29
C SER A 9 30.00 11.90 7.07
N LEU A 10 29.66 12.29 5.84
CA LEU A 10 30.31 11.75 4.65
C LEU A 10 31.32 12.77 4.10
N SER A 11 32.52 12.75 4.67
CA SER A 11 33.71 13.32 4.03
C SER A 11 34.43 12.20 3.29
N ILE A 12 34.48 12.29 1.96
CA ILE A 12 35.34 11.45 1.12
C ILE A 12 36.75 12.03 1.27
N ALA A 13 37.58 11.40 2.09
CA ALA A 13 38.99 11.72 2.18
C ALA A 13 39.69 11.35 0.87
N ALA A 14 40.31 12.33 0.21
CA ALA A 14 41.19 12.13 -0.93
C ALA A 14 42.42 11.29 -0.51
N PRO A 15 42.94 10.38 -1.35
CA PRO A 15 44.15 9.65 -1.02
C PRO A 15 45.35 10.61 -1.03
N ALA A 16 46.10 10.62 0.07
CA ALA A 16 47.35 11.36 0.19
C ALA A 16 48.36 10.88 -0.87
N LYS A 17 48.98 11.84 -1.54
CA LYS A 17 50.00 11.66 -2.58
C LYS A 17 51.21 10.92 -1.98
N ALA A 18 51.49 9.71 -2.48
CA ALA A 18 52.65 8.93 -2.04
C ALA A 18 53.94 9.63 -2.49
N ALA A 19 54.70 10.16 -1.53
CA ALA A 19 56.10 10.52 -1.73
C ALA A 19 56.92 9.24 -1.83
N GLY A 20 57.75 9.15 -2.87
CA GLY A 20 58.50 7.95 -3.23
C GLY A 20 59.36 7.40 -2.10
N LEU A 21 59.26 6.09 -1.89
CA LEU A 21 60.20 5.32 -1.09
C LEU A 21 60.80 4.25 -1.98
N GLY A 22 62.09 4.42 -2.28
CA GLY A 22 62.85 3.57 -3.18
C GLY A 22 62.96 2.12 -2.72
N PHE A 23 63.11 1.25 -3.73
CA PHE A 23 63.04 -0.22 -3.72
C PHE A 23 64.01 -0.97 -2.75
N LYS A 24 64.84 -0.28 -1.96
CA LYS A 24 65.95 -0.91 -1.22
C LYS A 24 65.74 -1.09 0.30
N LYS A 25 64.54 -0.84 0.83
CA LYS A 25 64.24 -1.02 2.28
C LYS A 25 63.10 -2.01 2.58
N ALA A 26 62.82 -2.95 1.68
CA ALA A 26 61.73 -3.93 1.82
C ALA A 26 62.19 -5.32 2.29
N VAL A 27 63.20 -5.45 3.15
CA VAL A 27 63.68 -6.76 3.67
C VAL A 27 63.85 -6.76 5.19
N ALA A 28 62.90 -6.20 5.93
CA ALA A 28 62.90 -6.35 7.38
C ALA A 28 61.49 -6.71 7.88
N ALA A 29 61.38 -7.98 8.31
CA ALA A 29 60.39 -8.53 9.22
C ALA A 29 58.91 -8.59 8.75
N PHE A 30 58.61 -9.54 7.86
CA PHE A 30 57.27 -10.14 7.81
C PHE A 30 57.20 -11.26 8.87
N VAL A 31 56.76 -10.91 10.09
CA VAL A 31 56.31 -11.91 11.06
C VAL A 31 54.85 -12.23 10.72
N PRO A 32 54.47 -13.47 10.36
CA PRO A 32 53.07 -13.79 10.14
C PRO A 32 52.35 -13.73 11.50
N ALA A 33 51.53 -12.70 11.70
CA ALA A 33 50.54 -12.71 12.78
C ALA A 33 49.67 -13.97 12.62
N PRO A 34 49.37 -14.72 13.70
CA PRO A 34 48.48 -15.87 13.59
C PRO A 34 47.14 -15.34 13.07
N ALA A 35 46.72 -15.84 11.91
CA ALA A 35 45.44 -15.50 11.31
C ALA A 35 44.38 -15.65 12.40
N ALA A 36 43.75 -14.54 12.79
CA ALA A 36 42.63 -14.56 13.70
C ALA A 36 41.60 -15.49 13.08
N ARG A 37 41.48 -16.70 13.64
CA ARG A 37 40.44 -17.63 13.26
C ARG A 37 39.15 -16.92 13.65
N VAL A 38 38.48 -16.32 12.67
CA VAL A 38 37.10 -15.88 12.84
C VAL A 38 36.33 -17.16 13.08
N SER A 39 36.13 -17.52 14.35
CA SER A 39 35.26 -18.63 14.71
C SER A 39 33.90 -18.22 14.20
N ALA A 40 33.47 -18.78 13.07
CA ALA A 40 32.09 -18.70 12.65
C ALA A 40 31.29 -19.23 13.84
N SER A 41 30.63 -18.32 14.57
CA SER A 41 29.80 -18.70 15.70
C SER A 41 28.80 -19.72 15.14
N ARG A 42 28.84 -20.95 15.68
CA ARG A 42 27.86 -21.97 15.32
C ARG A 42 26.50 -21.33 15.53
N ALA A 43 25.75 -21.08 14.46
CA ALA A 43 24.41 -20.52 14.57
C ALA A 43 23.58 -21.50 15.41
N VAL A 44 23.35 -21.15 16.67
CA VAL A 44 22.52 -21.96 17.57
C VAL A 44 21.08 -21.73 17.11
N PHE A 45 20.44 -22.79 16.59
CA PHE A 45 19.03 -22.76 16.23
C PHE A 45 18.19 -22.62 17.51
N THR A 46 17.76 -21.40 17.81
CA THR A 46 16.93 -21.10 18.98
C THR A 46 15.48 -21.43 18.67
N VAL A 47 14.97 -22.52 19.27
CA VAL A 47 13.56 -22.91 19.16
C VAL A 47 12.75 -22.21 20.24
N GLU A 48 11.95 -21.22 19.84
CA GLU A 48 11.01 -20.58 20.75
C GLU A 48 9.74 -21.43 20.94
N ALA A 49 9.39 -21.74 22.19
CA ALA A 49 8.24 -22.59 22.51
C ALA A 49 6.85 -22.06 22.05
N LYS A 50 6.74 -20.80 21.61
CA LYS A 50 5.46 -20.15 21.20
C LYS A 50 5.38 -19.81 19.71
N GLN A 51 6.10 -20.55 18.86
CA GLN A 51 6.11 -20.35 17.39
C GLN A 51 4.70 -20.28 16.78
N ASN A 52 3.78 -21.19 17.15
CA ASN A 52 2.41 -21.20 16.62
C ASN A 52 1.62 -19.92 16.96
N LYS A 53 1.73 -19.43 18.20
CA LYS A 53 1.05 -18.19 18.63
C LYS A 53 1.60 -16.98 17.88
N LYS A 54 2.93 -16.90 17.73
CA LYS A 54 3.60 -15.84 16.97
C LYS A 54 3.16 -15.87 15.50
N ALA A 55 3.17 -17.04 14.86
CA ALA A 55 2.71 -17.21 13.47
C ALA A 55 1.26 -16.75 13.27
N ARG A 56 0.33 -17.13 14.17
CA ARG A 56 -1.07 -16.68 14.09
C ARG A 56 -1.23 -15.17 14.28
N THR A 57 -0.43 -14.53 15.16
CA THR A 57 -0.46 -13.07 15.31
C THR A 57 0.05 -12.33 14.08
N ILE A 58 1.05 -12.88 13.39
CA ILE A 58 1.57 -12.31 12.14
C ILE A 58 0.53 -12.48 11.01
N GLN A 59 -0.04 -13.68 10.89
CA GLN A 59 -1.10 -13.96 9.92
C GLN A 59 -2.30 -13.02 10.10
N SER A 60 -2.81 -12.88 11.32
CA SER A 60 -3.97 -12.01 11.58
C SER A 60 -3.66 -10.53 11.32
N ARG A 61 -2.43 -10.09 11.61
CA ARG A 61 -1.97 -8.73 11.26
C ARG A 61 -2.01 -8.51 9.75
N ASN A 62 -1.51 -9.46 8.96
CA ASN A 62 -1.46 -9.35 7.50
C ASN A 62 -2.87 -9.37 6.89
N GLU A 63 -3.72 -10.30 7.33
CA GLU A 63 -5.12 -10.39 6.89
C GLU A 63 -5.92 -9.13 7.27
N ARG A 64 -5.68 -8.58 8.46
CA ARG A 64 -6.32 -7.32 8.89
C ARG A 64 -5.94 -6.15 7.98
N LEU A 65 -4.67 -6.03 7.62
CA LEU A 65 -4.20 -4.97 6.72
C LEU A 65 -4.81 -5.12 5.32
N TYR A 66 -4.80 -6.34 4.76
CA TYR A 66 -5.41 -6.63 3.48
C TYR A 66 -6.92 -6.31 3.48
N ASN A 67 -7.65 -6.77 4.50
CA ASN A 67 -9.08 -6.52 4.65
C ASN A 67 -9.37 -5.02 4.83
N LYS A 68 -8.53 -4.29 5.57
CA LYS A 68 -8.64 -2.83 5.74
C LYS A 68 -8.52 -2.14 4.38
N MET A 69 -7.49 -2.46 3.60
CA MET A 69 -7.25 -1.86 2.28
C MET A 69 -8.44 -2.05 1.33
N ARG A 70 -8.95 -3.28 1.22
CA ARG A 70 -10.09 -3.59 0.34
C ARG A 70 -11.40 -2.96 0.82
N LYS A 71 -11.63 -2.91 2.14
CA LYS A 71 -12.80 -2.21 2.70
C LYS A 71 -12.71 -0.70 2.46
N SER A 72 -11.54 -0.09 2.66
CA SER A 72 -11.34 1.34 2.41
C SER A 72 -11.44 1.70 0.93
N GLU A 73 -10.96 0.84 0.04
CA GLU A 73 -11.08 1.01 -1.40
C GLU A 73 -12.55 1.08 -1.85
N ILE A 74 -13.40 0.20 -1.30
CA ILE A 74 -14.84 0.24 -1.61
C ILE A 74 -15.48 1.50 -1.05
N THR A 75 -15.18 1.89 0.19
CA THR A 75 -15.79 3.07 0.79
C THR A 75 -15.39 4.35 0.06
N THR A 76 -14.15 4.47 -0.40
CA THR A 76 -13.71 5.65 -1.18
C THR A 76 -14.38 5.70 -2.55
N ARG A 77 -14.46 4.58 -3.29
CA ARG A 77 -15.18 4.57 -4.58
C ARG A 77 -16.67 4.87 -4.44
N MET A 78 -17.33 4.29 -3.42
CA MET A 78 -18.74 4.59 -3.15
C MET A 78 -18.94 6.06 -2.78
N LYS A 79 -18.04 6.67 -1.99
CA LYS A 79 -18.10 8.09 -1.68
C LYS A 79 -18.02 8.96 -2.93
N LYS A 80 -17.13 8.63 -3.89
CA LYS A 80 -17.04 9.36 -5.17
C LYS A 80 -18.36 9.31 -5.96
N VAL A 81 -18.98 8.13 -6.03
CA VAL A 81 -20.29 7.95 -6.67
C VAL A 81 -21.34 8.84 -5.99
N PHE A 82 -21.44 8.81 -4.66
CA PHE A 82 -22.44 9.60 -3.95
C PHE A 82 -22.20 11.10 -4.06
N LEU A 83 -20.95 11.56 -3.97
CA LEU A 83 -20.62 12.98 -4.13
C LEU A 83 -20.97 13.50 -5.53
N LYS A 84 -20.65 12.72 -6.58
CA LYS A 84 -21.03 13.08 -7.95
C LYS A 84 -22.54 13.07 -8.13
N ALA A 85 -23.23 12.05 -7.62
CA ALA A 85 -24.69 11.98 -7.67
C ALA A 85 -25.38 13.13 -6.92
N THR A 86 -24.87 13.54 -5.75
CA THR A 86 -25.42 14.70 -5.03
C THR A 86 -25.19 16.02 -5.76
N ALA A 87 -24.03 16.18 -6.41
CA ALA A 87 -23.74 17.36 -7.21
C ALA A 87 -24.68 17.48 -8.41
N LEU A 88 -24.89 16.37 -9.13
CA LEU A 88 -25.83 16.31 -10.27
C LEU A 88 -27.29 16.52 -9.84
N GLY A 89 -27.66 16.07 -8.64
CA GLY A 89 -28.99 16.32 -8.09
C GLY A 89 -29.27 17.79 -7.80
N ALA A 90 -28.23 18.58 -7.48
CA ALA A 90 -28.34 20.00 -7.15
C ALA A 90 -28.33 20.92 -8.40
N GLN A 91 -27.70 20.47 -9.49
CA GLN A 91 -27.72 21.20 -10.77
C GLN A 91 -29.09 21.07 -11.44
N GLU A 92 -29.57 22.12 -12.12
CA GLU A 92 -30.92 22.13 -12.71
C GLU A 92 -31.00 21.28 -13.99
N ALA A 93 -30.02 21.44 -14.90
CA ALA A 93 -29.89 20.64 -16.12
C ALA A 93 -28.87 19.50 -15.92
N CYS A 94 -29.26 18.26 -16.20
CA CYS A 94 -28.32 17.15 -16.32
C CYS A 94 -28.13 16.80 -17.79
N SER A 95 -26.89 16.85 -18.26
CA SER A 95 -26.54 16.28 -19.57
C SER A 95 -26.44 14.75 -19.46
N GLU A 96 -26.83 14.04 -20.52
CA GLU A 96 -26.71 12.58 -20.62
C GLU A 96 -25.25 12.12 -20.48
N GLU A 97 -24.30 12.98 -20.86
CA GLU A 97 -22.86 12.75 -20.70
C GLU A 97 -22.43 12.62 -19.23
N GLU A 98 -23.01 13.43 -18.35
CA GLU A 98 -22.69 13.42 -16.92
C GLU A 98 -23.23 12.17 -16.22
N ILE A 99 -24.36 11.65 -16.71
CA ILE A 99 -24.93 10.37 -16.29
C ILE A 99 -24.00 9.24 -16.74
N GLY A 100 -23.49 9.29 -17.97
CA GLY A 100 -22.51 8.32 -18.48
C GLY A 100 -21.25 8.26 -17.60
N ASP A 101 -20.75 9.40 -17.14
CA ASP A 101 -19.63 9.42 -16.20
C ASP A 101 -19.96 8.84 -14.83
N LEU A 102 -21.18 9.08 -14.32
CA LEU A 102 -21.64 8.46 -13.07
C LEU A 102 -21.69 6.93 -13.23
N GLU A 103 -22.12 6.43 -14.39
CA GLU A 103 -22.13 5.00 -14.71
C GLU A 103 -20.72 4.40 -14.76
N LYS A 104 -19.74 5.13 -15.33
CA LYS A 104 -18.32 4.72 -15.27
C LYS A 104 -17.86 4.54 -13.83
N LEU A 105 -18.12 5.50 -12.95
CA LEU A 105 -17.76 5.41 -11.52
C LEU A 105 -18.48 4.26 -10.80
N ILE A 106 -19.75 4.01 -11.12
CA ILE A 106 -20.50 2.86 -10.58
C ILE A 106 -19.89 1.55 -11.07
N SER A 107 -19.46 1.47 -12.34
CA SER A 107 -18.79 0.28 -12.89
C SER A 107 -17.48 -0.03 -12.16
N GLU A 108 -16.71 0.98 -11.81
CA GLU A 108 -15.47 0.81 -11.03
C GLU A 108 -15.76 0.36 -9.59
N ALA A 109 -16.77 0.96 -8.95
CA ALA A 109 -17.17 0.62 -7.60
C ALA A 109 -17.72 -0.81 -7.50
N THR A 110 -18.54 -1.24 -8.47
CA THR A 110 -19.10 -2.60 -8.54
C THR A 110 -18.00 -3.64 -8.78
N LYS A 111 -17.06 -3.38 -9.69
CA LYS A 111 -15.84 -4.22 -9.87
C LYS A 111 -15.07 -4.40 -8.56
N ALA A 112 -14.91 -3.33 -7.78
CA ALA A 112 -14.23 -3.39 -6.48
C ALA A 112 -14.96 -4.27 -5.46
N VAL A 113 -16.29 -4.13 -5.40
CA VAL A 113 -17.16 -4.93 -4.53
C VAL A 113 -17.08 -6.40 -4.91
N ASP A 114 -17.20 -6.73 -6.19
CA ASP A 114 -17.21 -8.11 -6.66
C ASP A 114 -15.85 -8.80 -6.44
N LYS A 115 -14.75 -8.07 -6.69
CA LYS A 115 -13.41 -8.57 -6.32
C LYS A 115 -13.28 -8.81 -4.82
N ALA A 116 -13.96 -8.05 -3.96
CA ALA A 116 -13.90 -8.26 -2.50
C ALA A 116 -14.78 -9.45 -2.05
N ILE A 117 -15.88 -9.73 -2.74
CA ILE A 117 -16.69 -10.93 -2.54
C ILE A 117 -15.90 -12.17 -2.95
N ALA A 118 -15.31 -12.16 -4.15
CA ALA A 118 -14.51 -13.28 -4.66
C ALA A 118 -13.30 -13.60 -3.76
N LYS A 119 -12.73 -12.59 -3.08
CA LYS A 119 -11.62 -12.75 -2.14
C LYS A 119 -12.06 -13.03 -0.70
N GLY A 120 -13.36 -13.19 -0.43
CA GLY A 120 -13.88 -13.52 0.90
C GLY A 120 -13.81 -12.37 1.92
N VAL A 121 -13.46 -11.14 1.51
CA VAL A 121 -13.38 -9.97 2.41
C VAL A 121 -14.77 -9.47 2.81
N LEU A 122 -15.75 -9.69 1.93
CA LEU A 122 -17.13 -9.24 2.09
C LEU A 122 -18.09 -10.41 1.84
N HIS A 123 -19.10 -10.56 2.70
CA HIS A 123 -20.17 -11.53 2.46
C HIS A 123 -21.05 -11.12 1.26
N LYS A 124 -21.57 -12.12 0.52
CA LYS A 124 -22.40 -11.95 -0.69
C LYS A 124 -23.56 -10.97 -0.48
N ASN A 125 -24.27 -11.07 0.65
CA ASN A 125 -25.41 -10.20 0.95
C ASN A 125 -24.98 -8.75 1.19
N THR A 126 -23.84 -8.55 1.85
CA THR A 126 -23.30 -7.20 2.06
C THR A 126 -22.85 -6.58 0.75
N GLY A 127 -22.30 -7.37 -0.16
CA GLY A 127 -21.98 -6.95 -1.53
C GLY A 127 -23.23 -6.55 -2.31
N ALA A 128 -24.26 -7.40 -2.29
CA ALA A 128 -25.53 -7.13 -2.95
C ALA A 128 -26.18 -5.83 -2.45
N ARG A 129 -26.20 -5.58 -1.13
CA ARG A 129 -26.72 -4.32 -0.55
C ARG A 129 -25.96 -3.09 -1.04
N ARG A 130 -24.62 -3.18 -1.15
CA ARG A 130 -23.80 -2.06 -1.65
C ARG A 130 -24.08 -1.76 -3.13
N LYS A 131 -24.21 -2.80 -3.96
CA LYS A 131 -24.57 -2.67 -5.38
C LYS A 131 -25.97 -2.06 -5.54
N SER A 132 -26.96 -2.62 -4.84
CA SER A 132 -28.33 -2.11 -4.82
C SER A 132 -28.42 -0.63 -4.42
N ARG A 133 -27.67 -0.22 -3.39
CA ARG A 133 -27.66 1.18 -2.95
C ARG A 133 -27.18 2.16 -4.03
N MET A 134 -26.11 1.83 -4.76
CA MET A 134 -25.60 2.69 -5.84
C MET A 134 -26.58 2.74 -7.03
N SER A 135 -27.15 1.59 -7.40
CA SER A 135 -28.15 1.49 -8.46
C SER A 135 -29.41 2.28 -8.13
N LYS A 136 -29.89 2.20 -6.89
CA LYS A 136 -31.05 2.97 -6.41
C LYS A 136 -30.80 4.47 -6.54
N TYR A 137 -29.64 4.95 -6.09
CA TYR A 137 -29.27 6.36 -6.21
C TYR A 137 -29.28 6.86 -7.66
N LYS A 138 -28.76 6.04 -8.60
CA LYS A 138 -28.83 6.35 -10.04
C LYS A 138 -30.28 6.47 -10.51
N GLN A 139 -31.12 5.50 -10.14
CA GLN A 139 -32.52 5.47 -10.56
C GLN A 139 -33.32 6.64 -10.00
N ASP A 140 -33.11 6.98 -8.73
CA ASP A 140 -33.76 8.11 -8.06
C ASP A 140 -33.39 9.43 -8.77
N LEU A 141 -32.12 9.58 -9.17
CA LEU A 141 -31.65 10.73 -9.97
C LEU A 141 -32.32 10.82 -11.35
N ARG A 142 -32.47 9.69 -12.05
CA ARG A 142 -33.15 9.65 -13.35
C ARG A 142 -34.63 10.00 -13.21
N ARG A 143 -35.29 9.52 -12.15
CA ARG A 143 -36.69 9.82 -11.85
C ARG A 143 -36.89 11.29 -11.52
N SER A 144 -36.05 11.88 -10.67
CA SER A 144 -36.18 13.31 -10.30
C SER A 144 -35.98 14.24 -11.50
N LYS A 145 -35.15 13.85 -12.46
CA LYS A 145 -34.92 14.59 -13.71
C LYS A 145 -35.93 14.29 -14.82
N GLY A 146 -36.94 13.44 -14.56
CA GLY A 146 -37.97 13.09 -15.55
C GLY A 146 -37.48 12.20 -16.70
N LEU A 147 -36.24 11.69 -16.64
CA LEU A 147 -35.64 10.83 -17.65
C LEU A 147 -36.16 9.38 -17.58
N LEU A 148 -36.90 9.05 -16.53
CA LEU A 148 -37.44 7.71 -16.34
C LEU A 148 -38.77 7.77 -15.59
N THR A 149 -39.85 7.42 -16.31
CA THR A 149 -41.19 7.24 -15.76
C THR A 149 -41.31 5.83 -15.14
N ALA A 150 -42.15 5.70 -14.11
CA ALA A 150 -42.23 4.52 -13.25
C ALA A 150 -42.53 3.21 -13.99
#